data_AF-A0A1B7W3R9-F1
#
_entry.id   AF-A0A1B7W3R9-F1
#
_cell.length_a   1.000
_cell.length_b   1.000
_cell.length_c   1.000
_cell.angle_alpha   90.00
_cell.angle_beta   90.00
_cell.angle_gamma   90.00
#
_symmetry.space_group_name_H-M   'P 1'
#
loop_
_entity.id
_entity.type
_entity.pdbx_description
1 polymer ?
#
loop_
_entity_poly.entity_id
_entity_poly.type
_entity_poly.pdbx_seq_one_letter_code
_entity_poly.pdbx_strand_id
1 'polypeptide(L)'
;VTNSAYALDAFGQLYRDRADCENGFDELKNQWGWGGFTTQDIERCQTSARAVALVYNWWSWYCRAAKPGARMEAITSRALLLASVGRAVKHAGQTTLYLTPMHAAKDKLLALIANIRAALSHVRDIAEQLPFTDRWKTFLDYVVAKITRPLPPWLPSAQLTAAG
;
A
#
# COMPACT_ATOMS: atom_id res chain seq x y z
N VAL A 1 -16.96 -24.54 -4.85
CA VAL A 1 -17.85 -24.72 -3.69
C VAL A 1 -17.73 -23.48 -2.81
N THR A 2 -18.83 -22.81 -2.50
CA THR A 2 -18.85 -21.59 -1.67
C THR A 2 -20.12 -21.58 -0.83
N ASN A 3 -20.03 -21.05 0.39
CA ASN A 3 -21.17 -20.81 1.30
C ASN A 3 -21.59 -19.32 1.30
N SER A 4 -21.07 -18.53 0.35
CA SER A 4 -21.35 -17.10 0.26
C SER A 4 -22.68 -16.81 -0.44
N ALA A 5 -23.40 -15.80 0.03
CA ALA A 5 -24.67 -15.34 -0.53
C ALA A 5 -24.52 -14.37 -1.73
N TYR A 6 -23.30 -14.14 -2.24
CA TYR A 6 -23.08 -13.26 -3.38
C TYR A 6 -23.71 -13.82 -4.66
N ALA A 7 -24.06 -12.91 -5.59
CA ALA A 7 -24.54 -13.28 -6.91
C ALA A 7 -23.44 -13.99 -7.74
N LEU A 8 -23.85 -14.78 -8.73
CA LEU A 8 -22.94 -15.66 -9.48
C LEU A 8 -21.81 -14.88 -10.21
N ASP A 9 -22.15 -13.71 -10.74
CA ASP A 9 -21.25 -12.78 -11.43
C ASP A 9 -20.17 -12.20 -10.50
N ALA A 10 -20.51 -11.94 -9.24
CA ALA A 10 -19.56 -11.45 -8.24
C ALA A 10 -18.44 -12.48 -7.96
N PHE A 11 -18.73 -13.79 -8.03
CA PHE A 11 -17.69 -14.81 -7.86
C PHE A 11 -16.61 -14.72 -8.95
N GLY A 12 -16.98 -14.39 -10.18
CA GLY A 12 -16.00 -14.20 -11.26
C GLY A 12 -14.99 -13.09 -10.95
N GLN A 13 -15.41 -12.03 -10.24
CA GLN A 13 -14.48 -11.00 -9.77
C GLN A 13 -13.64 -11.49 -8.58
N LEU A 14 -14.26 -12.15 -7.57
CA LEU A 14 -13.55 -12.67 -6.41
C LEU A 14 -12.44 -13.67 -6.79
N TYR A 15 -12.69 -14.54 -7.78
CA TYR A 15 -11.68 -15.47 -8.29
C TYR A 15 -10.52 -14.74 -8.98
N ARG A 16 -10.80 -13.64 -9.70
CA ARG A 16 -9.76 -12.79 -10.30
C ARG A 16 -8.94 -12.06 -9.23
N ASP A 17 -9.58 -11.51 -8.22
CA ASP A 17 -8.90 -10.84 -7.11
C ASP A 17 -8.03 -11.81 -6.31
N ARG A 18 -8.50 -13.06 -6.11
CA ARG A 18 -7.70 -14.14 -5.50
C ARG A 18 -6.45 -14.45 -6.32
N ALA A 19 -6.57 -14.50 -7.64
CA ALA A 19 -5.42 -14.72 -8.52
C ALA A 19 -4.43 -13.54 -8.44
N ASP A 20 -4.92 -12.29 -8.37
CA ASP A 20 -4.07 -11.10 -8.18
C ASP A 20 -3.30 -11.13 -6.85
N CYS A 21 -3.87 -11.74 -5.79
CA CYS A 21 -3.15 -11.94 -4.54
C CYS A 21 -1.89 -12.83 -4.69
N GLU A 22 -1.85 -13.75 -5.66
CA GLU A 22 -0.68 -14.60 -5.91
C GLU A 22 0.52 -13.78 -6.39
N ASN A 23 0.27 -12.67 -7.07
CA ASN A 23 1.30 -11.77 -7.57
C ASN A 23 2.20 -11.23 -6.44
N GLY A 24 1.65 -11.00 -5.24
CA GLY A 24 2.45 -10.57 -4.09
C GLY A 24 3.49 -11.61 -3.63
N PHE A 25 3.16 -12.90 -3.73
CA PHE A 25 4.12 -13.96 -3.41
C PHE A 25 5.19 -14.11 -4.48
N ASP A 26 4.83 -13.92 -5.75
CA ASP A 26 5.80 -13.90 -6.85
C ASP A 26 6.79 -12.74 -6.68
N GLU A 27 6.28 -11.53 -6.39
CA GLU A 27 7.11 -10.36 -6.12
C GLU A 27 8.07 -10.59 -4.95
N LEU A 28 7.58 -11.16 -3.85
CA LEU A 28 8.42 -11.44 -2.68
C LEU A 28 9.58 -12.38 -3.02
N LYS A 29 9.33 -13.40 -3.84
CA LYS A 29 10.36 -14.34 -4.30
C LYS A 29 11.34 -13.70 -5.27
N ASN A 30 10.83 -13.06 -6.32
CA ASN A 30 11.61 -12.66 -7.50
C ASN A 30 12.16 -11.23 -7.45
N GLN A 31 11.47 -10.31 -6.78
CA GLN A 31 11.81 -8.87 -6.75
C GLN A 31 12.35 -8.40 -5.39
N TRP A 32 12.00 -9.10 -4.31
CA TRP A 32 12.40 -8.76 -2.94
C TRP A 32 13.36 -9.77 -2.31
N GLY A 33 13.65 -10.89 -2.98
CA GLY A 33 14.76 -11.76 -2.64
C GLY A 33 14.48 -12.85 -1.61
N TRP A 34 13.21 -13.20 -1.35
CA TRP A 34 12.90 -14.39 -0.52
C TRP A 34 13.46 -15.69 -1.10
N GLY A 35 13.67 -15.77 -2.42
CA GLY A 35 14.27 -16.95 -3.06
C GLY A 35 15.79 -17.06 -2.91
N GLY A 36 16.47 -16.05 -2.35
CA GLY A 36 17.94 -15.94 -2.40
C GLY A 36 18.70 -16.37 -1.13
N PHE A 37 18.00 -16.65 -0.03
CA PHE A 37 18.64 -16.93 1.26
C PHE A 37 18.32 -18.35 1.73
N THR A 38 19.28 -19.27 1.56
CA THR A 38 19.22 -20.63 2.09
C THR A 38 20.47 -20.90 2.91
N THR A 39 20.53 -20.36 4.13
CA THR A 39 21.52 -20.82 5.11
C THR A 39 20.99 -22.06 5.83
N GLN A 40 21.88 -22.90 6.36
CA GLN A 40 21.49 -24.04 7.21
C GLN A 40 20.96 -23.58 8.59
N ASP A 41 21.14 -22.31 8.93
CA ASP A 41 20.62 -21.67 10.14
C ASP A 41 19.21 -21.09 9.87
N ILE A 42 18.20 -21.68 10.50
CA ILE A 42 16.79 -21.28 10.35
C ILE A 42 16.50 -19.90 10.94
N GLU A 43 17.17 -19.50 12.02
CA GLU A 43 16.91 -18.24 12.72
C GLU A 43 17.36 -17.05 11.87
N ARG A 44 18.50 -17.18 11.20
CA ARG A 44 19.00 -16.16 10.25
C ARG A 44 18.11 -16.05 9.01
N CYS A 45 17.66 -17.19 8.48
CA CYS A 45 16.70 -17.23 7.38
C CYS A 45 15.40 -16.53 7.76
N GLN A 46 14.82 -16.83 8.93
CA GLN A 46 13.59 -16.21 9.40
C GLN A 46 13.74 -14.69 9.60
N THR A 47 14.84 -14.26 10.22
CA THR A 47 15.11 -12.83 10.45
C THR A 47 15.19 -12.08 9.12
N SER A 48 15.93 -12.63 8.16
CA SER A 48 16.08 -12.03 6.83
C SER A 48 14.75 -12.00 6.07
N ALA A 49 13.99 -13.11 6.11
CA ALA A 49 12.67 -13.17 5.46
C ALA A 49 11.68 -12.16 6.06
N ARG A 50 11.67 -11.98 7.39
CA ARG A 50 10.82 -10.97 8.05
C ARG A 50 11.23 -9.55 7.69
N ALA A 51 12.53 -9.26 7.60
CA ALA A 51 13.02 -7.95 7.16
C ALA A 51 12.57 -7.64 5.72
N VAL A 52 12.70 -8.61 4.82
CA VAL A 52 12.20 -8.48 3.43
C VAL A 52 10.69 -8.25 3.41
N ALA A 53 9.91 -9.00 4.19
CA ALA A 53 8.46 -8.85 4.29
C ALA A 53 8.06 -7.44 4.75
N LEU A 54 8.79 -6.88 5.71
CA LEU A 54 8.56 -5.54 6.24
C LEU A 54 8.79 -4.47 5.18
N VAL A 55 9.90 -4.56 4.44
CA VAL A 55 10.22 -3.61 3.35
C VAL A 55 9.18 -3.70 2.24
N TYR A 56 8.80 -4.92 1.84
CA TYR A 56 7.71 -5.12 0.87
C TYR A 56 6.38 -4.51 1.35
N ASN A 57 6.05 -4.67 2.63
CA ASN A 57 4.82 -4.09 3.21
C ASN A 57 4.86 -2.56 3.15
N TRP A 58 5.96 -1.93 3.57
CA TRP A 58 6.13 -0.48 3.45
C TRP A 58 6.04 0.00 2.01
N TRP A 59 6.69 -0.70 1.07
CA TRP A 59 6.61 -0.38 -0.36
C TRP A 59 5.18 -0.49 -0.90
N SER A 60 4.45 -1.53 -0.50
CA SER A 60 3.07 -1.77 -0.91
C SER A 60 2.14 -0.64 -0.46
N TRP A 61 2.26 -0.19 0.80
CA TRP A 61 1.49 0.94 1.31
C TRP A 61 1.89 2.26 0.66
N TYR A 62 3.18 2.46 0.41
CA TYR A 62 3.66 3.62 -0.34
C TYR A 62 3.07 3.68 -1.76
N CYS A 63 3.07 2.56 -2.48
CA CYS A 63 2.45 2.47 -3.81
C CYS A 63 0.93 2.67 -3.76
N ARG A 64 0.25 2.16 -2.72
CA ARG A 64 -1.19 2.39 -2.52
C ARG A 64 -1.52 3.85 -2.18
N ALA A 65 -0.66 4.54 -1.44
CA ALA A 65 -0.78 5.98 -1.25
C ALA A 65 -0.61 6.73 -2.58
N ALA A 66 0.30 6.27 -3.44
CA ALA A 66 0.52 6.85 -4.77
C ALA A 66 -0.64 6.63 -5.74
N LYS A 67 -1.16 5.39 -5.80
CA LYS A 67 -2.24 4.97 -6.71
C LYS A 67 -3.28 4.14 -5.95
N PRO A 68 -4.24 4.77 -5.27
CA PRO A 68 -5.22 4.04 -4.45
C PRO A 68 -6.05 3.03 -5.26
N GLY A 69 -6.46 3.43 -6.47
CA GLY A 69 -7.36 2.65 -7.32
C GLY A 69 -6.78 1.39 -7.95
N ALA A 70 -5.46 1.16 -7.89
CA ALA A 70 -4.86 -0.06 -8.44
C ALA A 70 -3.54 -0.42 -7.76
N ARG A 71 -3.27 -1.71 -7.64
CA ARG A 71 -1.94 -2.20 -7.23
C ARG A 71 -0.90 -1.77 -8.27
N MET A 72 0.32 -1.48 -7.80
CA MET A 72 1.47 -1.27 -8.67
C MET A 72 2.51 -2.33 -8.35
N GLU A 73 2.96 -3.05 -9.37
CA GLU A 73 3.90 -4.15 -9.18
C GLU A 73 5.30 -3.65 -8.84
N ALA A 74 6.07 -4.39 -8.05
CA ALA A 74 7.41 -3.99 -7.61
C ALA A 74 8.36 -3.73 -8.80
N ILE A 75 8.31 -4.56 -9.84
CA ILE A 75 9.21 -4.46 -11.01
C ILE A 75 9.02 -3.13 -11.75
N THR A 76 7.78 -2.66 -11.91
CA THR A 76 7.47 -1.40 -12.61
C THR A 76 7.44 -0.20 -11.68
N SER A 77 6.87 -0.35 -10.48
CA SER A 77 6.72 0.73 -9.50
C SER A 77 8.04 1.24 -8.98
N ARG A 78 9.03 0.36 -8.71
CA ARG A 78 10.35 0.77 -8.23
C ARG A 78 11.06 1.61 -9.27
N ALA A 79 11.12 1.14 -10.51
CA ALA A 79 11.70 1.90 -11.60
C ALA A 79 11.02 3.27 -11.74
N LEU A 80 9.68 3.32 -11.70
CA LEU A 80 8.94 4.58 -11.88
C LEU A 80 9.09 5.57 -10.70
N LEU A 81 8.88 5.10 -9.47
CA LEU A 81 8.84 5.95 -8.28
C LEU A 81 10.23 6.32 -7.75
N LEU A 82 11.28 5.59 -8.18
CA LEU A 82 12.68 5.90 -7.87
C LEU A 82 13.44 6.52 -9.05
N ALA A 83 12.82 6.67 -10.24
CA ALA A 83 13.43 7.35 -11.39
C ALA A 83 13.51 8.89 -11.26
N SER A 84 13.27 9.43 -10.07
CA SER A 84 13.45 10.86 -9.79
C SER A 84 14.63 11.09 -8.87
N VAL A 85 15.46 12.07 -9.21
CA VAL A 85 16.50 12.55 -8.31
C VAL A 85 15.90 13.59 -7.38
N GLY A 86 15.95 13.33 -6.08
CA GLY A 86 15.49 14.23 -5.05
C GLY A 86 16.63 15.07 -4.47
N ARG A 87 16.46 16.39 -4.43
CA ARG A 87 17.34 17.32 -3.71
C ARG A 87 16.58 17.95 -2.55
N ALA A 88 16.98 17.66 -1.32
CA ALA A 88 16.48 18.35 -0.14
C ALA A 88 17.27 19.66 0.06
N VAL A 89 16.56 20.78 0.13
CA VAL A 89 17.14 22.10 0.42
C VAL A 89 16.53 22.61 1.71
N LYS A 90 17.38 23.10 2.62
CA LYS A 90 16.95 23.75 3.86
C LYS A 90 17.20 25.25 3.75
N HIS A 91 16.15 26.04 3.81
CA HIS A 91 16.23 27.50 3.80
C HIS A 91 15.11 28.08 4.66
N ALA A 92 15.41 29.16 5.42
CA ALA A 92 14.46 29.84 6.29
C ALA A 92 13.64 28.92 7.23
N GLY A 93 14.29 27.89 7.80
CA GLY A 93 13.62 26.93 8.68
C GLY A 93 12.73 25.89 7.98
N GLN A 94 12.55 25.99 6.66
CA GLN A 94 11.78 25.03 5.87
C GLN A 94 12.70 24.05 5.13
N THR A 95 12.34 22.78 5.12
CA THR A 95 12.97 21.77 4.25
C THR A 95 12.07 21.53 3.03
N THR A 96 12.58 21.85 1.84
CA THR A 96 11.88 21.62 0.57
C THR A 96 12.58 20.52 -0.22
N LEU A 97 11.82 19.52 -0.67
CA LEU A 97 12.32 18.43 -1.51
C LEU A 97 12.00 18.74 -2.99
N TYR A 98 13.04 19.01 -3.79
CA TYR A 98 12.92 19.15 -5.24
C TYR A 98 13.08 17.78 -5.88
N LEU A 99 12.09 17.36 -6.67
CA LEU A 99 12.13 16.09 -7.38
C LEU A 99 12.27 16.38 -8.88
N THR A 100 13.37 15.93 -9.48
CA THR A 100 13.62 16.02 -10.91
C THR A 100 13.27 14.68 -11.56
N PRO A 101 12.13 14.55 -12.25
CA PRO A 101 11.74 13.33 -12.92
C PRO A 101 12.59 13.13 -14.17
N MET A 102 13.26 11.98 -14.30
CA MET A 102 14.11 11.66 -15.46
C MET A 102 13.35 10.93 -16.58
N HIS A 103 12.06 10.63 -16.39
CA HIS A 103 11.28 9.77 -17.27
C HIS A 103 10.31 10.57 -18.16
N ALA A 104 10.04 10.07 -19.37
CA ALA A 104 9.02 10.58 -20.30
C ALA A 104 7.58 10.57 -19.74
N ALA A 105 7.34 9.97 -18.56
CA ALA A 105 6.04 9.85 -17.90
C ALA A 105 5.90 10.86 -16.75
N LYS A 106 6.44 12.07 -16.95
CA LYS A 106 6.54 13.14 -15.95
C LYS A 106 5.19 13.44 -15.27
N ASP A 107 4.14 13.67 -16.05
CA ASP A 107 2.85 14.10 -15.50
C ASP A 107 2.21 13.02 -14.63
N LYS A 108 2.32 11.76 -15.07
CA LYS A 108 1.89 10.60 -14.30
C LYS A 108 2.65 10.51 -12.97
N LEU A 109 3.96 10.70 -13.00
CA LEU A 109 4.79 10.64 -11.80
C LEU A 109 4.47 11.78 -10.83
N LEU A 110 4.24 13.00 -11.33
CA LEU A 110 3.82 14.14 -10.51
C LEU A 110 2.49 13.88 -9.81
N ALA A 111 1.51 13.29 -10.51
CA ALA A 111 0.22 12.93 -9.90
C ALA A 111 0.38 11.88 -8.78
N LEU A 112 1.20 10.85 -9.01
CA LEU A 112 1.50 9.82 -7.99
C LEU A 112 2.18 10.43 -6.75
N ILE A 113 3.18 11.29 -6.97
CA ILE A 113 3.89 12.00 -5.89
C ILE A 113 2.95 12.95 -5.13
N ALA A 114 2.04 13.63 -5.83
CA ALA A 114 1.06 14.52 -5.21
C ALA A 114 0.15 13.74 -4.23
N ASN A 115 -0.29 12.53 -4.59
CA ASN A 115 -1.07 11.68 -3.72
C ASN A 115 -0.29 11.23 -2.47
N ILE A 116 0.98 10.84 -2.64
CA ILE A 116 1.88 10.52 -1.53
C ILE A 116 2.04 11.73 -0.60
N ARG A 117 2.29 12.92 -1.17
CA ARG A 117 2.42 14.16 -0.39
C ARG A 117 1.15 14.47 0.39
N ALA A 118 -0.02 14.26 -0.20
CA ALA A 118 -1.30 14.47 0.49
C ALA A 118 -1.44 13.52 1.70
N ALA A 119 -1.10 12.24 1.55
CA ALA A 119 -1.12 11.27 2.65
C ALA A 119 -0.16 11.66 3.79
N LEU A 120 1.08 12.04 3.46
CA LEU A 120 2.06 12.45 4.46
C LEU A 120 1.70 13.78 5.14
N SER A 121 1.11 14.72 4.40
CA SER A 121 0.65 16.00 4.97
C SER A 121 -0.49 15.76 5.95
N HIS A 122 -1.43 14.88 5.62
CA HIS A 122 -2.51 14.50 6.52
C HIS A 122 -1.99 13.94 7.86
N VAL A 123 -0.99 13.06 7.82
CA VAL A 123 -0.36 12.51 9.03
C VAL A 123 0.30 13.61 9.85
N ARG A 124 1.02 14.54 9.21
CA ARG A 124 1.65 15.68 9.90
C ARG A 124 0.61 16.55 10.59
N ASP A 125 -0.44 16.92 9.87
CA ASP A 125 -1.45 17.86 10.37
C ASP A 125 -2.22 17.25 11.57
N ILE A 126 -2.48 15.94 11.56
CA ILE A 126 -3.10 15.23 12.71
C ILE A 126 -2.11 15.06 13.87
N ALA A 127 -0.85 14.71 13.57
CA ALA A 127 0.15 14.47 14.61
C ALA A 127 0.47 15.74 15.41
N GLU A 128 0.38 16.92 14.79
CA GLU A 128 0.52 18.21 15.47
C GLU A 128 -0.64 18.51 16.42
N GLN A 129 -1.86 18.07 16.07
CA GLN A 129 -3.05 18.27 16.89
C GLN A 129 -3.16 17.28 18.05
N LEU A 130 -2.57 16.09 17.90
CA LEU A 130 -2.71 14.97 18.82
C LEU A 130 -1.33 14.33 19.08
N PRO A 131 -0.64 14.71 20.18
CA PRO A 131 0.73 14.28 20.46
C PRO A 131 0.89 12.77 20.73
N PHE A 132 -0.22 12.07 21.01
CA PHE A 132 -0.25 10.62 21.21
C PHE A 132 -0.74 9.84 19.99
N THR A 133 -0.93 10.49 18.85
CA THR A 133 -1.39 9.80 17.64
C THR A 133 -0.32 8.86 17.09
N ASP A 134 -0.71 7.61 16.88
CA ASP A 134 0.06 6.65 16.11
C ASP A 134 0.08 7.08 14.63
N ARG A 135 1.19 7.69 14.21
CA ARG A 135 1.41 8.19 12.85
C ARG A 135 1.27 7.10 11.80
N TRP A 136 1.67 5.87 12.12
CA TRP A 136 1.57 4.76 11.19
C TRP A 136 0.11 4.35 11.01
N LYS A 137 -0.63 4.22 12.12
CA LYS A 137 -2.08 3.98 12.07
C LYS A 137 -2.81 5.06 11.28
N THR A 138 -2.54 6.34 11.52
CA THR A 138 -3.15 7.45 10.78
C THR A 138 -2.86 7.39 9.28
N PHE A 139 -1.62 7.06 8.90
CA PHE A 139 -1.26 6.88 7.51
C PHE A 139 -2.05 5.73 6.86
N LEU A 140 -2.11 4.58 7.54
CA LEU A 140 -2.85 3.42 7.06
C LEU A 140 -4.35 3.71 6.94
N ASP A 141 -4.96 4.32 7.94
CA ASP A 141 -6.38 4.67 7.94
C ASP A 141 -6.70 5.62 6.76
N TYR A 142 -5.83 6.61 6.48
CA TYR A 142 -5.96 7.48 5.31
C TYR A 142 -5.90 6.71 3.99
N VAL A 143 -4.91 5.83 3.83
CA VAL A 143 -4.72 5.08 2.58
C VAL A 143 -5.87 4.08 2.39
N VAL A 144 -6.28 3.37 3.45
CA VAL A 144 -7.41 2.44 3.43
C VAL A 144 -8.69 3.15 3.01
N ALA A 145 -8.99 4.31 3.58
CA ALA A 145 -10.18 5.10 3.22
C ALA A 145 -10.20 5.55 1.74
N LYS A 146 -9.04 5.56 1.06
CA LYS A 146 -8.94 5.85 -0.39
C LYS A 146 -9.06 4.61 -1.27
N ILE A 147 -8.82 3.42 -0.72
CA ILE A 147 -8.91 2.13 -1.43
C ILE A 147 -10.31 1.53 -1.25
N THR A 148 -10.83 1.56 -0.03
CA THR A 148 -12.16 1.05 0.27
C THR A 148 -13.19 2.09 -0.14
N ARG A 149 -14.24 1.66 -0.85
CA ARG A 149 -15.47 2.46 -0.88
C ARG A 149 -16.01 2.47 0.56
N PRO A 150 -16.54 3.58 1.08
CA PRO A 150 -17.24 3.54 2.35
C PRO A 150 -18.29 2.44 2.25
N LEU A 151 -18.15 1.41 3.09
CA LEU A 151 -19.17 0.38 3.19
C LEU A 151 -20.46 1.10 3.56
N PRO A 152 -21.60 0.82 2.90
CA PRO A 152 -22.88 1.29 3.41
C PRO A 152 -22.99 0.86 4.88
N PRO A 153 -23.64 1.67 5.75
CA PRO A 153 -23.78 1.32 7.15
C PRO A 153 -24.29 -0.12 7.26
N TRP A 154 -23.62 -0.92 8.09
CA TRP A 154 -24.01 -2.30 8.32
C TRP A 154 -25.44 -2.31 8.84
N LEU A 155 -26.38 -2.72 8.00
CA LEU A 155 -27.75 -2.97 8.40
C LEU A 155 -27.76 -4.39 8.98
N PRO A 156 -28.02 -4.58 10.29
CA PRO A 156 -28.28 -5.90 10.82
C PRO A 156 -29.41 -6.52 9.99
N SER A 157 -29.18 -7.69 9.42
CA SER A 157 -30.22 -8.42 8.70
C SER A 157 -31.36 -8.69 9.69
N ALA A 158 -32.54 -8.14 9.42
CA ALA A 158 -33.79 -8.37 10.17
C ALA A 158 -34.25 -9.85 10.16
N GLN A 159 -33.44 -10.77 9.63
CA GLN A 159 -33.73 -12.20 9.52
C GLN A 159 -33.31 -13.01 10.76
N LEU A 160 -32.69 -12.39 11.78
CA LEU A 160 -32.38 -13.05 13.05
C LEU A 160 -33.50 -12.94 14.11
N THR A 161 -34.58 -12.19 13.84
CA THR A 161 -35.72 -12.02 14.77
C THR A 161 -36.96 -12.84 14.41
N ALA A 162 -36.91 -13.64 13.34
CA ALA A 162 -38.03 -14.47 12.89
C ALA A 162 -37.85 -15.98 13.16
N ALA A 163 -36.94 -16.34 14.08
CA ALA A 163 -36.86 -17.67 14.67
C ALA A 163 -37.16 -17.55 16.17
N GLY A 164 -38.44 -17.33 16.47
CA GLY A 164 -39.06 -17.43 17.79
C GLY A 164 -40.38 -18.16 17.63
#